data_AF-A0A9E4M5C3-F1
#
_entry.id   AF-A0A9E4M5C3-F1
#
_cell.length_a   1.000
_cell.length_b   1.000
_cell.length_c   1.000
_cell.angle_alpha   90.00
_cell.angle_beta   90.00
_cell.angle_gamma   90.00
#
_symmetry.space_group_name_H-M   'P 1'
#
loop_
_entity.id
_entity.type
_entity.pdbx_description
1 polymer ?
#
loop_
_entity_poly.entity_id
_entity_poly.type
_entity_poly.pdbx_seq_one_letter_code
_entity_poly.pdbx_strand_id
1 'polypeptide(L)' 'IRDRQPMSFSEDFAHFAAAVPGCFLLLGNGETGAHGQPLHSKDYDFNDDVLPIGVAFWTELVRNRLPAAQGKGR' A
#
# COMPACT_ATOMS: atom_id res chain seq x y z
N ILE A 1 -1.68 -12.73 3.60
CA ILE A 1 -0.36 -13.23 4.06
C ILE A 1 -0.10 -12.63 5.44
N ARG A 2 -0.22 -13.42 6.50
CA ARG A 2 0.30 -13.02 7.82
C ARG A 2 1.76 -13.51 7.86
N ASP A 3 2.67 -12.70 8.38
CA ASP A 3 4.10 -13.04 8.55
C ASP A 3 4.96 -13.13 7.27
N ARG A 4 4.84 -12.13 6.38
CA ARG A 4 5.80 -11.97 5.27
C ARG A 4 7.19 -11.63 5.83
N GLN A 5 8.21 -12.36 5.38
CA GLN A 5 9.60 -12.08 5.75
C GLN A 5 10.02 -10.67 5.31
N PRO A 6 10.96 -10.03 6.03
CA PRO A 6 11.54 -8.75 5.61
C PRO A 6 12.07 -8.85 4.17
N MET A 7 11.80 -7.82 3.39
CA MET A 7 12.21 -7.75 2.00
C MET A 7 13.52 -6.98 1.89
N SER A 8 14.39 -7.37 0.97
CA SER A 8 15.72 -6.76 0.78
C SER A 8 15.73 -5.58 -0.22
N PHE A 9 14.57 -5.10 -0.66
CA PHE A 9 14.50 -3.91 -1.51
C PHE A 9 14.75 -2.64 -0.69
N SER A 10 15.35 -1.63 -1.33
CA SER A 10 15.45 -0.28 -0.80
C SER A 10 14.18 0.51 -1.10
N GLU A 11 13.75 1.36 -0.18
CA GLU A 11 12.61 2.27 -0.38
C GLU A 11 12.84 3.56 0.43
N ASP A 12 12.61 4.73 -0.18
CA ASP A 12 12.94 6.01 0.45
C ASP A 12 11.94 6.41 1.55
N PHE A 13 10.79 5.71 1.63
CA PHE A 13 9.84 5.82 2.74
C PHE A 13 10.50 5.62 4.13
N ALA A 14 11.64 4.91 4.18
CA ALA A 14 12.44 4.78 5.39
C ALA A 14 12.82 6.14 6.02
N HIS A 15 13.00 7.19 5.21
CA HIS A 15 13.27 8.54 5.71
C HIS A 15 12.06 9.13 6.45
N PHE A 16 10.83 8.87 6.00
CA PHE A 16 9.62 9.28 6.73
C PHE A 16 9.46 8.49 8.03
N ALA A 17 9.67 7.17 7.97
CA ALA A 17 9.57 6.30 9.15
C ALA A 17 10.65 6.58 10.21
N ALA A 18 11.79 7.15 9.81
CA ALA A 18 12.82 7.63 10.74
C ALA A 18 12.44 8.92 11.47
N ALA A 19 11.58 9.75 10.87
CA ALA A 19 11.16 11.04 11.42
C ALA A 19 9.92 10.94 12.32
N VAL A 20 8.96 10.09 11.96
CA VAL A 20 7.70 9.88 12.69
C VAL A 20 7.30 8.41 12.67
N PRO A 21 6.48 7.92 13.63
CA PRO A 21 5.96 6.56 13.58
C PRO A 21 5.27 6.27 12.25
N GLY A 22 5.88 5.40 11.43
CA GLY A 22 5.40 5.04 10.11
C GLY A 22 5.04 3.56 10.01
N CYS A 23 4.17 3.23 9.06
CA CYS A 23 3.84 1.86 8.70
C CYS A 23 3.88 1.74 7.17
N PHE A 24 4.79 0.91 6.67
CA PHE A 24 4.88 0.56 5.26
C PHE A 24 4.30 -0.85 5.05
N LEU A 25 3.50 -1.02 4.00
CA LEU A 25 2.83 -2.28 3.69
C LEU A 25 2.89 -2.56 2.20
N LEU A 26 2.83 -3.85 1.86
CA LEU A 26 2.75 -4.33 0.49
C LEU A 26 1.33 -4.78 0.20
N LEU A 27 0.74 -4.28 -0.88
CA LEU A 27 -0.51 -4.78 -1.44
C LEU A 27 -0.18 -5.90 -2.44
N GLY A 28 -0.82 -7.06 -2.30
CA GLY A 28 -0.56 -8.19 -3.19
C GLY A 28 -1.07 -7.92 -4.60
N ASN A 29 -0.21 -8.17 -5.61
CA ASN A 29 -0.56 -8.06 -7.03
C ASN A 29 -1.07 -9.39 -7.59
N GLY A 30 -0.42 -10.49 -7.19
CA GLY A 30 -0.71 -11.85 -7.62
C GLY A 30 0.45 -12.77 -7.24
N GLU A 31 0.21 -14.08 -7.17
CA GLU A 31 1.25 -15.07 -6.85
C GLU A 31 1.71 -15.84 -8.09
N THR A 32 0.88 -15.88 -9.15
CA THR A 32 1.13 -16.65 -10.38
C THR A 32 0.59 -15.92 -11.61
N GLY A 33 0.95 -16.39 -12.80
CA GLY A 33 0.44 -15.86 -14.07
C GLY A 33 0.99 -14.47 -14.42
N ALA A 34 0.19 -13.67 -15.14
CA ALA A 34 0.54 -12.32 -15.56
C ALA A 34 0.84 -11.40 -14.37
N HIS A 35 0.04 -11.48 -13.30
CA HIS A 35 0.18 -10.64 -12.11
C HIS A 35 1.18 -11.17 -11.06
N GLY A 36 1.81 -12.32 -11.32
CA GLY A 36 2.83 -12.92 -10.44
C GLY A 36 4.27 -12.46 -10.73
N GLN A 37 4.47 -11.65 -11.77
CA GLN A 37 5.82 -11.19 -12.13
C GLN A 37 6.39 -10.24 -11.07
N PRO A 38 7.71 -10.32 -10.77
CA PRO A 38 8.33 -9.46 -9.79
C PRO A 38 8.41 -8.00 -10.28
N LEU A 39 8.45 -7.06 -9.33
CA LEU A 39 8.77 -5.67 -9.61
C LEU A 39 10.10 -5.58 -10.38
N HIS A 40 10.18 -4.62 -11.32
CA HIS A 40 11.28 -4.42 -12.28
C HIS A 40 11.40 -5.45 -13.40
N SER A 41 10.53 -6.47 -13.47
CA SER A 41 10.48 -7.31 -14.68
C SER A 41 9.95 -6.52 -15.87
N LYS A 42 10.46 -6.82 -17.08
CA LYS A 42 10.01 -6.20 -18.34
C LYS A 42 8.54 -6.49 -18.68
N ASP A 43 8.01 -7.58 -18.12
CA ASP A 43 6.66 -8.10 -18.30
C ASP A 43 5.86 -8.02 -17.00
N TYR A 44 6.25 -7.12 -16.10
CA TYR A 44 5.43 -6.78 -14.95
C TYR A 44 4.06 -6.26 -15.41
N ASP A 45 3.00 -6.91 -14.94
CA ASP A 45 1.62 -6.56 -15.23
C ASP A 45 0.87 -6.25 -13.94
N PHE A 46 0.46 -5.00 -13.78
CA PHE A 46 -0.24 -4.54 -12.60
C PHE A 46 -1.69 -5.05 -12.61
N ASN A 47 -2.13 -5.60 -11.49
CA ASN A 47 -3.47 -6.15 -11.37
C ASN A 47 -4.47 -5.03 -11.03
N ASP A 48 -5.17 -4.48 -12.03
CA ASP A 48 -6.15 -3.41 -11.83
C ASP A 48 -7.30 -3.80 -10.88
N ASP A 49 -7.60 -5.10 -10.72
CA ASP A 49 -8.62 -5.58 -9.78
C ASP A 49 -8.25 -5.29 -8.32
N VAL A 50 -6.99 -4.96 -8.02
CA VAL A 50 -6.55 -4.58 -6.66
C VAL A 50 -6.77 -3.10 -6.34
N LEU A 51 -7.07 -2.26 -7.34
CA LEU A 51 -7.29 -0.82 -7.12
C LEU A 51 -8.44 -0.55 -6.14
N PRO A 52 -9.63 -1.18 -6.26
CA PRO A 52 -10.72 -0.95 -5.30
C PRO A 52 -10.34 -1.36 -3.86
N ILE A 53 -9.50 -2.40 -3.70
CA ILE A 53 -9.02 -2.86 -2.39
C ILE A 53 -8.09 -1.80 -1.77
N GLY A 54 -7.13 -1.29 -2.54
CA GLY A 54 -6.22 -0.24 -2.09
C GLY A 54 -6.96 1.04 -1.71
N VAL A 55 -7.94 1.46 -2.52
CA VAL A 55 -8.79 2.63 -2.24
C VAL A 55 -9.59 2.42 -0.96
N ALA A 56 -10.24 1.27 -0.80
CA ALA A 56 -11.02 0.97 0.40
C ALA A 56 -10.14 0.98 1.66
N PHE A 57 -8.95 0.36 1.60
CA PHE A 57 -8.01 0.35 2.73
C PHE A 57 -7.64 1.75 3.19
N TRP A 58 -7.16 2.61 2.28
CA TRP A 58 -6.74 3.97 2.64
C TRP A 58 -7.90 4.84 3.10
N THR A 59 -9.06 4.71 2.45
CA THR A 59 -10.27 5.46 2.82
C THR A 59 -10.73 5.10 4.23
N GLU A 60 -10.83 3.80 4.54
CA GLU A 60 -11.22 3.33 5.86
C GLU A 60 -10.16 3.65 6.91
N LEU A 61 -8.87 3.54 6.58
CA LEU A 61 -7.79 3.94 7.50
C LEU A 61 -7.92 5.42 7.90
N VAL A 62 -8.10 6.31 6.93
CA VAL A 62 -8.26 7.74 7.17
C VAL A 62 -9.52 8.02 8.00
N ARG A 63 -10.67 7.44 7.62
CA ARG A 63 -11.94 7.59 8.36
C ARG A 63 -11.85 7.12 9.80
N ASN A 64 -11.11 6.04 10.05
CA ASN A 64 -10.98 5.45 11.38
C ASN A 64 -9.95 6.17 12.27
N ARG A 65 -8.98 6.87 11.69
CA ARG A 65 -7.84 7.44 12.43
C ARG A 65 -7.87 8.96 12.54
N LEU A 66 -8.49 9.66 11.61
CA LEU A 66 -8.63 11.10 11.65
C LEU A 66 -10.04 11.50 12.08
N PRO A 67 -10.21 12.62 12.81
CA PRO A 67 -11.52 13.20 13.06
C PRO A 67 -12.25 13.49 11.75
N ALA A 68 -13.58 13.37 11.75
CA ALA A 68 -14.38 13.88 10.64
C ALA A 68 -13.99 15.35 10.40
N ALA A 69 -13.68 15.70 9.16
CA ALA A 69 -13.38 17.07 8.80
C ALA A 69 -14.55 17.94 9.28
N GLN A 70 -14.30 18.86 10.21
CA GLN A 70 -15.31 19.83 10.59
C GLN A 70 -15.58 20.66 9.34
N GLY A 71 -16.74 20.46 8.74
CA GLY A 71 -17.17 21.26 7.60
C GLY A 71 -17.15 22.72 8.04
N LYS A 72 -16.26 23.52 7.46
CA LYS A 72 -16.42 24.97 7.46
C LYS A 72 -17.75 25.17 6.71
N GLY A 73 -18.79 25.54 7.46
CA GLY A 73 -20.12 25.78 6.90
C GLY A 73 -19.99 26.62 5.63
N ARG A 74 -20.59 26.13 4.55
CA ARG A 74 -20.85 27.00 3.40
C ARG A 74 -21.81 28.11 3.83
#